data_AF-W5SGV1-F1
#
_entry.id   AF-W5SGV1-F1
#
_cell.length_a   1.000
_cell.length_b   1.000
_cell.length_c   1.000
_cell.angle_alpha   90.00
_cell.angle_beta   90.00
_cell.angle_gamma   90.00
#
_symmetry.space_group_name_H-M   'P 1'
#
loop_
_entity.id
_entity.type
_entity.pdbx_description
1 polymer ?
#
loop_
_entity_poly.entity_id
_entity_poly.type
_entity_poly.pdbx_seq_one_letter_code
_entity_poly.pdbx_strand_id
1 'polypeptide(L)'
;MGLPQPVITRQMVLTELIKAGIKQEIAEDLSYRYYKNELTHKDIEYLKENFDIKLEKVEASLKAEIRDLDNKIDNVRNELKSDIRELDNKIDNKFNELDNKIDKVENNLNNKIEKIEAGLKSNIASVSNEVALVRKDMKINRTELDSKINTLDSKIDKVTSEIKGTLKLHGWMFGTIITLNVGIFLTLTSIVYSLLNK
;
A
#
# COMPACT_ATOMS: atom_id res chain seq x y z
N MET A 1 -50.49 -84.23 4.98
CA MET A 1 -51.80 -84.24 4.29
C MET A 1 -52.80 -83.53 5.19
N GLY A 2 -53.34 -82.39 4.79
CA GLY A 2 -54.42 -81.73 5.54
C GLY A 2 -55.70 -82.55 5.40
N LEU A 3 -56.43 -82.73 6.50
CA LEU A 3 -57.75 -83.38 6.50
C LEU A 3 -58.70 -82.67 5.52
N PRO A 4 -59.59 -83.40 4.81
CA PRO A 4 -60.59 -82.77 3.95
C PRO A 4 -61.48 -81.86 4.78
N GLN A 5 -61.45 -80.55 4.49
CA GLN A 5 -62.37 -79.62 5.14
C GLN A 5 -63.79 -79.87 4.62
N PRO A 6 -64.80 -79.97 5.50
CA PRO A 6 -66.18 -80.13 5.08
C PRO A 6 -66.62 -78.91 4.26
N VAL A 7 -67.12 -79.14 3.04
CA VAL A 7 -67.65 -78.09 2.17
C VAL A 7 -68.98 -77.62 2.74
N ILE A 8 -69.02 -76.40 3.27
CA ILE A 8 -70.25 -75.80 3.77
C ILE A 8 -71.14 -75.42 2.57
N THR A 9 -72.28 -76.08 2.43
CA THR A 9 -73.24 -75.80 1.36
C THR A 9 -74.20 -74.68 1.76
N ARG A 10 -74.79 -73.97 0.79
CA ARG A 10 -75.84 -72.97 1.04
C ARG A 10 -76.95 -73.51 1.94
N GLN A 11 -77.39 -74.75 1.70
CA GLN A 11 -78.48 -75.37 2.47
C GLN A 11 -78.10 -75.59 3.93
N MET A 12 -76.85 -75.99 4.21
CA MET A 12 -76.36 -76.15 5.58
C MET A 12 -76.39 -74.81 6.33
N VAL A 13 -75.95 -73.73 5.69
CA VAL A 13 -75.98 -72.37 6.28
C VAL A 13 -77.42 -71.91 6.49
N LEU A 14 -78.29 -72.12 5.51
CA LEU A 14 -79.71 -71.77 5.60
C LEU A 14 -80.40 -72.45 6.79
N THR A 15 -80.20 -73.76 6.94
CA THR A 15 -80.80 -74.53 8.02
C THR A 15 -80.31 -74.06 9.40
N GLU A 16 -79.02 -73.77 9.55
CA GLU A 16 -78.47 -73.25 10.81
C GLU A 16 -78.96 -71.83 11.14
N LEU A 17 -79.10 -70.94 10.14
CA LEU A 17 -79.64 -69.59 10.34
C LEU A 17 -81.11 -69.61 10.78
N ILE A 18 -81.93 -70.51 10.21
CA ILE A 18 -83.33 -70.69 10.62
C ILE A 18 -83.40 -71.25 12.04
N LYS A 19 -82.55 -72.23 12.40
CA LYS A 19 -82.45 -72.76 13.77
C LYS A 19 -82.06 -71.69 14.79
N ALA A 20 -81.22 -70.74 14.40
CA ALA A 20 -80.84 -69.59 15.21
C ALA A 20 -81.95 -68.53 15.37
N GLY A 21 -83.14 -68.76 14.78
CA GLY A 21 -84.30 -67.88 14.92
C GLY A 21 -84.35 -66.74 13.90
N ILE A 22 -83.51 -66.76 12.86
CA ILE A 22 -83.58 -65.78 11.77
C ILE A 22 -84.79 -66.09 10.89
N LYS A 23 -85.58 -65.06 10.54
CA LYS A 23 -86.70 -65.20 9.60
C LYS A 23 -86.25 -65.85 8.30
N GLN A 24 -87.05 -66.78 7.77
CA GLN A 24 -86.69 -67.59 6.60
C GLN A 24 -86.24 -66.76 5.39
N GLU A 25 -86.96 -65.68 5.07
CA GLU A 25 -86.60 -64.76 3.97
C GLU A 25 -85.19 -64.15 4.15
N ILE A 26 -84.82 -63.79 5.39
CA ILE A 26 -83.50 -63.22 5.71
C ILE A 26 -82.43 -64.31 5.69
N ALA A 27 -82.75 -65.52 6.17
CA ALA A 27 -81.82 -66.66 6.16
C ALA A 27 -81.49 -67.15 4.74
N GLU A 28 -82.47 -67.11 3.83
CA GLU A 28 -82.29 -67.47 2.41
C GLU A 28 -81.35 -66.49 1.69
N ASP A 29 -81.45 -65.20 1.98
CA ASP A 29 -80.56 -64.15 1.47
C ASP A 29 -79.15 -64.26 2.06
N LEU A 30 -79.01 -64.40 3.38
CA LEU A 30 -77.71 -64.52 4.05
C LEU A 30 -76.95 -65.79 3.64
N SER A 31 -77.62 -66.93 3.54
CA SER A 31 -77.00 -68.19 3.10
C SER A 31 -76.55 -68.12 1.63
N TYR A 32 -77.30 -67.41 0.78
CA TYR A 32 -76.93 -67.17 -0.61
C TYR A 32 -75.68 -66.27 -0.70
N ARG A 33 -75.66 -65.15 0.02
CA ARG A 33 -74.51 -64.22 0.10
C ARG A 33 -73.25 -64.90 0.64
N TYR A 34 -73.40 -65.74 1.66
CA TYR A 34 -72.30 -66.54 2.21
C TYR A 34 -71.76 -67.52 1.17
N TYR A 35 -72.64 -68.30 0.51
CA TYR A 35 -72.22 -69.27 -0.50
C TYR A 35 -71.55 -68.62 -1.72
N LYS A 36 -71.91 -67.38 -2.04
CA LYS A 36 -71.29 -66.59 -3.11
C LYS A 36 -70.10 -65.75 -2.67
N ASN A 37 -69.69 -65.81 -1.40
CA ASN A 37 -68.65 -64.97 -0.79
C ASN A 37 -68.90 -63.45 -0.95
N GLU A 38 -70.14 -63.04 -1.19
CA GLU A 38 -70.52 -61.62 -1.34
C GLU A 38 -70.31 -60.84 -0.04
N LEU A 39 -70.43 -61.52 1.11
CA LEU A 39 -70.19 -60.92 2.41
C LEU A 39 -68.69 -60.60 2.61
N THR A 40 -67.80 -61.52 2.24
CA THR A 40 -66.33 -61.35 2.36
C THR A 40 -65.80 -60.32 1.37
N HIS A 41 -66.37 -60.23 0.17
CA HIS A 41 -65.96 -59.22 -0.81
C HIS A 41 -66.22 -57.80 -0.31
N LYS A 42 -67.37 -57.57 0.34
CA LYS A 42 -67.72 -56.28 0.94
C LYS A 42 -66.75 -55.87 2.06
N ASP A 43 -66.32 -56.81 2.90
CA ASP A 43 -65.34 -56.52 3.95
C ASP A 43 -63.98 -56.10 3.35
N ILE A 44 -63.54 -56.77 2.27
CA ILE A 44 -62.30 -56.44 1.55
C ILE A 44 -62.41 -55.08 0.86
N GLU A 45 -63.55 -54.80 0.22
CA GLU A 45 -63.84 -53.51 -0.41
C GLU A 45 -63.80 -52.38 0.62
N TYR A 46 -64.44 -52.55 1.77
CA TYR A 46 -64.39 -51.60 2.88
C TYR A 46 -62.96 -51.36 3.39
N LEU A 47 -62.17 -52.43 3.58
CA LEU A 47 -60.77 -52.31 3.97
C LEU A 47 -59.96 -51.52 2.94
N LYS A 48 -60.15 -51.84 1.65
CA LYS A 48 -59.47 -51.15 0.55
C LYS A 48 -59.80 -49.65 0.56
N GLU A 49 -61.08 -49.29 0.60
CA GLU A 49 -61.50 -47.88 0.65
C GLU A 49 -60.89 -47.14 1.85
N ASN A 50 -60.87 -47.77 3.03
CA ASN A 50 -60.27 -47.16 4.22
C ASN A 50 -58.75 -46.97 4.09
N PHE A 51 -58.05 -47.93 3.45
CA PHE A 51 -56.61 -47.79 3.17
C PHE A 51 -56.34 -46.70 2.13
N ASP A 52 -57.11 -46.64 1.05
CA ASP A 52 -56.97 -45.63 0.01
C ASP A 52 -57.17 -44.22 0.61
N ILE A 53 -58.22 -44.02 1.43
CA ILE A 53 -58.47 -42.75 2.14
C ILE A 53 -57.31 -42.37 3.07
N LYS A 54 -56.75 -43.34 3.80
CA LYS A 54 -55.61 -43.07 4.68
C LYS A 54 -54.36 -42.71 3.89
N LEU A 55 -54.12 -43.36 2.76
CA LEU A 55 -52.99 -43.08 1.89
C LEU A 55 -53.10 -41.68 1.28
N GLU A 56 -54.27 -41.30 0.79
CA GLU A 56 -54.54 -39.94 0.28
C GLU A 56 -54.29 -38.87 1.36
N LYS A 57 -54.74 -39.12 2.60
CA LYS A 57 -54.50 -38.19 3.73
C LYS A 57 -53.01 -38.04 4.05
N VAL A 58 -52.25 -39.13 4.04
CA VAL A 58 -50.80 -39.10 4.25
C VAL A 58 -50.11 -38.34 3.12
N GLU A 59 -50.47 -38.62 1.87
CA GLU A 59 -49.91 -37.92 0.70
C GLU A 59 -50.19 -36.41 0.77
N ALA A 60 -51.42 -36.02 1.12
CA ALA A 60 -51.80 -34.63 1.28
C ALA A 60 -51.00 -33.94 2.41
N SER A 61 -50.81 -34.61 3.55
CA SER A 61 -50.02 -34.09 4.67
C SER A 61 -48.56 -33.88 4.27
N LEU A 62 -47.94 -34.87 3.62
CA LEU A 62 -46.56 -34.79 3.15
C LEU A 62 -46.36 -33.68 2.11
N LYS A 63 -47.30 -33.52 1.17
CA LYS A 63 -47.26 -32.41 0.20
C LYS A 63 -47.35 -31.04 0.89
N ALA A 64 -48.17 -30.91 1.93
CA ALA A 64 -48.27 -29.68 2.70
C ALA A 64 -46.95 -29.37 3.44
N GLU A 65 -46.36 -30.36 4.10
CA GLU A 65 -45.08 -30.21 4.79
C GLU A 65 -43.93 -29.86 3.84
N ILE A 66 -43.85 -30.50 2.66
CA ILE A 66 -42.86 -30.17 1.62
C ILE A 66 -43.02 -28.71 1.18
N ARG A 67 -44.26 -28.27 0.92
CA ARG A 67 -44.52 -26.88 0.53
C ARG A 67 -44.12 -25.88 1.61
N ASP A 68 -44.36 -26.21 2.88
CA ASP A 68 -43.98 -25.35 3.99
C ASP A 68 -42.44 -25.29 4.17
N LEU A 69 -41.74 -26.40 3.90
CA LEU A 69 -40.27 -26.42 3.86
C LEU A 69 -39.71 -25.60 2.70
N ASP A 70 -40.28 -25.73 1.49
CA ASP A 70 -39.88 -24.92 0.33
C ASP A 70 -40.03 -23.42 0.64
N ASN A 71 -41.16 -23.01 1.23
CA ASN A 71 -41.38 -21.63 1.66
C ASN A 71 -40.34 -21.16 2.69
N LYS A 72 -39.97 -22.01 3.66
CA LYS A 72 -38.94 -21.69 4.66
C LYS A 72 -37.56 -21.54 4.00
N ILE A 73 -37.23 -22.42 3.05
CA ILE A 73 -35.97 -22.36 2.30
C ILE A 73 -35.89 -21.07 1.48
N ASP A 74 -36.97 -20.69 0.79
CA ASP A 74 -37.02 -19.46 0.01
C ASP A 74 -36.87 -18.21 0.89
N ASN A 75 -37.50 -18.20 2.07
CA ASN A 75 -37.35 -17.09 3.02
C ASN A 75 -35.90 -16.95 3.49
N VAL A 76 -35.27 -18.04 3.95
CA VAL A 76 -33.86 -18.03 4.38
C VAL A 76 -32.94 -17.59 3.24
N ARG A 77 -33.19 -18.06 2.02
CA ARG A 77 -32.41 -17.66 0.84
C ARG A 77 -32.52 -16.17 0.56
N ASN A 78 -33.71 -15.59 0.71
CA ASN A 78 -33.94 -14.17 0.49
C ASN A 78 -33.30 -13.31 1.58
N GLU A 79 -33.36 -13.73 2.84
CA GLU A 79 -32.68 -13.08 3.97
C GLU A 79 -31.15 -13.06 3.74
N LEU A 80 -30.56 -14.22 3.45
CA LEU A 80 -29.11 -14.31 3.16
C LEU A 80 -28.70 -13.44 1.96
N LYS A 81 -29.53 -13.37 0.92
CA LYS A 81 -29.26 -12.49 -0.23
C LYS A 81 -29.32 -11.00 0.15
N SER A 82 -30.18 -10.62 1.10
CA SER A 82 -30.24 -9.27 1.64
C SER A 82 -28.99 -8.95 2.45
N ASP A 83 -28.60 -9.85 3.35
CA ASP A 83 -27.41 -9.69 4.20
C ASP A 83 -26.13 -9.57 3.38
N ILE A 84 -25.98 -10.39 2.33
CA ILE A 84 -24.83 -10.30 1.41
C ILE A 84 -24.78 -8.92 0.74
N ARG A 85 -25.91 -8.39 0.26
CA ARG A 85 -25.96 -7.06 -0.35
C ARG A 85 -25.63 -5.95 0.65
N GLU A 86 -26.08 -6.07 1.89
CA GLU A 86 -25.74 -5.10 2.94
C GLU A 86 -24.23 -5.11 3.24
N LEU A 87 -23.64 -6.30 3.32
CA LEU A 87 -22.20 -6.46 3.51
C LEU A 87 -21.40 -5.90 2.33
N ASP A 88 -21.80 -6.18 1.08
CA ASP A 88 -21.17 -5.62 -0.12
C ASP A 88 -21.18 -4.08 -0.07
N ASN A 89 -22.34 -3.47 0.21
CA ASN A 89 -22.46 -2.02 0.34
C ASN A 89 -21.57 -1.46 1.47
N LYS A 90 -21.47 -2.16 2.60
CA LYS A 90 -20.62 -1.76 3.72
C LYS A 90 -19.14 -1.83 3.37
N ILE A 91 -18.73 -2.85 2.62
CA ILE A 91 -17.38 -3.03 2.12
C ILE A 91 -17.03 -1.90 1.14
N ASP A 92 -17.88 -1.63 0.16
CA ASP A 92 -17.68 -0.56 -0.82
C ASP A 92 -17.54 0.81 -0.14
N ASN A 93 -18.40 1.10 0.84
CA ASN A 93 -18.30 2.33 1.62
C ASN A 93 -16.97 2.44 2.37
N LYS A 94 -16.47 1.33 2.94
CA LYS A 94 -15.19 1.31 3.66
C LYS A 94 -14.00 1.47 2.72
N PHE A 95 -14.05 0.91 1.51
CA PHE A 95 -13.05 1.18 0.48
C PHE A 95 -13.04 2.65 0.08
N ASN A 96 -14.20 3.24 -0.21
CA ASN A 96 -14.31 4.67 -0.54
C ASN A 96 -13.78 5.57 0.60
N GLU A 97 -14.09 5.26 1.86
CA GLU A 97 -13.52 5.98 3.01
C GLU A 97 -11.99 5.88 3.08
N LEU A 98 -11.43 4.72 2.72
CA LEU A 98 -9.99 4.48 2.74
C LEU A 98 -9.29 5.24 1.60
N ASP A 99 -9.84 5.19 0.38
CA ASP A 99 -9.32 5.93 -0.78
C ASP A 99 -9.27 7.43 -0.48
N ASN A 100 -10.36 8.00 0.06
CA ASN A 100 -10.39 9.40 0.48
C ASN A 100 -9.32 9.76 1.54
N LYS A 101 -9.01 8.83 2.45
CA LYS A 101 -7.94 9.03 3.45
C LYS A 101 -6.56 8.98 2.79
N ILE A 102 -6.35 8.07 1.84
CA ILE A 102 -5.11 7.95 1.06
C ILE A 102 -4.88 9.24 0.28
N ASP A 103 -5.87 9.70 -0.49
CA ASP A 103 -5.80 10.94 -1.27
C ASP A 103 -5.45 12.15 -0.39
N LYS A 104 -6.06 12.24 0.80
CA LYS A 104 -5.76 13.32 1.75
C LYS A 104 -4.31 13.26 2.25
N VAL A 105 -3.79 12.07 2.52
CA VAL A 105 -2.39 11.90 2.95
C VAL A 105 -1.44 12.26 1.82
N GLU A 106 -1.69 11.78 0.61
CA GLU A 106 -0.88 12.07 -0.58
C GLU A 106 -0.82 13.58 -0.86
N ASN A 107 -1.97 14.26 -0.90
CA ASN A 107 -2.03 15.69 -1.10
C ASN A 107 -1.28 16.47 0.00
N ASN A 108 -1.35 16.04 1.26
CA ASN A 108 -0.63 16.68 2.35
C ASN A 108 0.89 16.50 2.22
N LEU A 109 1.35 15.32 1.78
CA LEU A 109 2.77 15.05 1.56
C LEU A 109 3.31 15.86 0.37
N ASN A 110 2.60 15.87 -0.75
CA ASN A 110 2.97 16.67 -1.93
C ASN A 110 3.11 18.16 -1.58
N ASN A 111 2.13 18.73 -0.87
CA ASN A 111 2.21 20.12 -0.40
C ASN A 111 3.42 20.39 0.53
N LYS A 112 3.79 19.44 1.38
CA LYS A 112 4.98 19.59 2.25
C LYS A 112 6.27 19.53 1.44
N ILE A 113 6.35 18.62 0.47
CA ILE A 113 7.49 18.48 -0.43
C ILE A 113 7.69 19.77 -1.22
N GLU A 114 6.65 20.30 -1.85
CA GLU A 114 6.71 21.56 -2.62
C GLU A 114 7.22 22.74 -1.77
N LYS A 115 6.75 22.86 -0.53
CA LYS A 115 7.22 23.91 0.40
C LYS A 115 8.71 23.75 0.75
N ILE A 116 9.15 22.53 0.98
CA ILE A 116 10.57 22.23 1.25
C ILE A 116 11.42 22.57 0.03
N GLU A 117 11.01 22.14 -1.17
CA GLU A 117 11.73 22.43 -2.42
C GLU A 117 11.83 23.93 -2.68
N ALA A 118 10.73 24.67 -2.51
CA ALA A 118 10.73 26.13 -2.64
C ALA A 118 11.68 26.80 -1.63
N GLY A 119 11.65 26.35 -0.37
CA GLY A 119 12.54 26.85 0.68
C GLY A 119 14.01 26.57 0.38
N LEU A 120 14.35 25.35 -0.04
CA LEU A 120 15.72 24.98 -0.42
C LEU A 120 16.21 25.78 -1.64
N LYS A 121 15.36 25.95 -2.65
CA LYS A 121 15.68 26.78 -3.83
C LYS A 121 16.00 28.22 -3.46
N SER A 122 15.21 28.81 -2.55
CA SER A 122 15.46 30.16 -2.02
C SER A 122 16.79 30.24 -1.26
N ASN A 123 17.05 29.29 -0.36
CA ASN A 123 18.28 29.25 0.42
C ASN A 123 19.52 29.10 -0.48
N ILE A 124 19.46 28.23 -1.50
CA ILE A 124 20.53 28.05 -2.47
C ILE A 124 20.78 29.36 -3.25
N ALA A 125 19.73 30.06 -3.67
CA ALA A 125 19.86 31.34 -4.36
C ALA A 125 20.52 32.41 -3.47
N SER A 126 20.13 32.49 -2.19
CA SER A 126 20.73 33.41 -1.22
C SER A 126 22.22 33.14 -1.03
N VAL A 127 22.59 31.87 -0.76
CA VAL A 127 24.00 31.47 -0.59
C VAL A 127 24.80 31.73 -1.86
N SER A 128 24.23 31.45 -3.04
CA SER A 128 24.89 31.74 -4.31
C SER A 128 25.18 33.24 -4.48
N ASN A 129 24.26 34.11 -4.04
CA ASN A 129 24.47 35.55 -4.07
C ASN A 129 25.55 36.01 -3.09
N GLU A 130 25.53 35.51 -1.85
CA GLU A 130 26.56 35.80 -0.85
C GLU A 130 27.96 35.37 -1.33
N VAL A 131 28.09 34.17 -1.90
CA VAL A 131 29.35 33.68 -2.48
C VAL A 131 29.81 34.57 -3.64
N ALA A 132 28.90 35.07 -4.47
CA ALA A 132 29.24 35.99 -5.57
C ALA A 132 29.78 37.33 -5.04
N LEU A 133 29.18 37.87 -3.98
CA LEU A 133 29.66 39.09 -3.31
C LEU A 133 31.06 38.89 -2.71
N VAL A 134 31.26 37.81 -1.95
CA VAL A 134 32.57 37.48 -1.36
C VAL A 134 33.65 37.32 -2.44
N ARG A 135 33.33 36.68 -3.58
CA ARG A 135 34.24 36.58 -4.73
C ARG A 135 34.60 37.95 -5.31
N LYS A 136 33.65 38.88 -5.39
CA LYS A 136 33.89 40.25 -5.86
C LYS A 136 34.82 40.99 -4.90
N ASP A 137 34.57 40.91 -3.59
CA ASP A 137 35.38 41.56 -2.56
C ASP A 137 36.82 41.01 -2.55
N MET A 138 36.99 39.68 -2.65
CA MET A 138 38.32 39.07 -2.78
C MET A 138 39.05 39.55 -4.03
N LYS A 139 38.35 39.72 -5.16
CA LYS A 139 38.95 40.24 -6.39
C LYS A 139 39.41 41.69 -6.22
N ILE A 140 38.60 42.53 -5.58
CA ILE A 140 38.96 43.93 -5.27
C ILE A 140 40.20 43.96 -4.36
N ASN A 141 40.17 43.22 -3.25
CA ASN A 141 41.29 43.15 -2.31
C ASN A 141 42.59 42.68 -2.98
N ARG A 142 42.49 41.68 -3.87
CA ARG A 142 43.62 41.23 -4.67
C ARG A 142 44.19 42.35 -5.54
N THR A 143 43.35 43.06 -6.29
CA THR A 143 43.81 44.17 -7.14
C THR A 143 44.42 45.32 -6.34
N GLU A 144 43.89 45.61 -5.15
CA GLU A 144 44.44 46.63 -4.26
C GLU A 144 45.82 46.20 -3.72
N LEU A 145 45.96 44.93 -3.34
CA LEU A 145 47.23 44.37 -2.89
C LEU A 145 48.28 44.41 -4.01
N ASP A 146 47.92 44.01 -5.23
CA ASP A 146 48.79 44.08 -6.41
C ASP A 146 49.28 45.53 -6.65
N SER A 147 48.39 46.53 -6.51
CA SER A 147 48.74 47.96 -6.63
C SER A 147 49.71 48.42 -5.53
N LYS A 148 49.49 48.00 -4.28
CA LYS A 148 50.39 48.31 -3.16
C LYS A 148 51.77 47.69 -3.35
N ILE A 149 51.84 46.44 -3.84
CA ILE A 149 53.10 45.75 -4.17
C ILE A 149 53.85 46.53 -5.26
N ASN A 150 53.20 46.85 -6.38
CA ASN A 150 53.83 47.63 -7.47
C ASN A 150 54.37 48.99 -6.99
N THR A 151 53.66 49.64 -6.06
CA THR A 151 54.10 50.90 -5.45
C THR A 151 55.33 50.71 -4.56
N LEU A 152 55.37 49.63 -3.77
CA LEU A 152 56.53 49.27 -2.95
C LEU A 152 57.74 48.95 -3.81
N ASP A 153 57.57 48.14 -4.86
CA ASP A 153 58.64 47.80 -5.81
C ASP A 153 59.23 49.06 -6.44
N SER A 154 58.40 49.99 -6.89
CA SER A 154 58.86 51.29 -7.44
C SER A 154 59.66 52.12 -6.43
N LYS A 155 59.27 52.11 -5.15
CA LYS A 155 60.01 52.80 -4.08
C LYS A 155 61.35 52.13 -3.80
N ILE A 156 61.37 50.79 -3.77
CA ILE A 156 62.59 49.99 -3.59
C ILE A 156 63.57 50.25 -4.74
N ASP A 157 63.10 50.26 -5.98
CA ASP A 157 63.91 50.56 -7.17
C ASP A 157 64.52 51.97 -7.09
N LYS A 158 63.72 52.96 -6.68
CA LYS A 158 64.18 54.34 -6.48
C LYS A 158 65.29 54.40 -5.42
N VAL A 159 65.07 53.86 -4.23
CA VAL A 159 66.08 53.82 -3.15
C VAL A 159 67.34 53.08 -3.60
N THR A 160 67.18 51.95 -4.29
CA THR A 160 68.30 51.17 -4.83
C THR A 160 69.12 51.99 -5.83
N SER A 161 68.46 52.77 -6.70
CA SER A 161 69.11 53.65 -7.67
C SER A 161 69.87 54.82 -7.00
N GLU A 162 69.28 55.44 -5.96
CA GLU A 162 69.87 56.52 -5.19
C GLU A 162 71.13 56.06 -4.43
N ILE A 163 71.04 54.90 -3.76
CA ILE A 163 72.18 54.27 -3.07
C ILE A 163 73.28 53.93 -4.08
N LYS A 164 72.95 53.29 -5.21
CA LYS A 164 73.92 52.93 -6.26
C LYS A 164 74.61 54.16 -6.84
N GLY A 165 73.87 55.24 -7.09
CA GLY A 165 74.43 56.52 -7.55
C GLY A 165 75.39 57.13 -6.52
N THR A 166 74.98 57.14 -5.26
CA THR A 166 75.79 57.65 -4.14
C THR A 166 77.09 56.85 -3.98
N LEU A 167 77.02 55.51 -4.00
CA LEU A 167 78.20 54.64 -3.93
C LEU A 167 79.15 54.83 -5.11
N LYS A 168 78.62 55.00 -6.34
CA LYS A 168 79.44 55.31 -7.51
C LYS A 168 80.19 56.64 -7.35
N LEU A 169 79.52 57.68 -6.85
CA LEU A 169 80.15 58.98 -6.59
C LEU A 169 81.23 58.87 -5.51
N HIS A 170 80.94 58.21 -4.39
CA HIS A 170 81.94 57.98 -3.33
C HIS A 170 83.12 57.17 -3.84
N GLY A 171 82.89 56.10 -4.60
CA GLY A 171 83.95 55.31 -5.22
C GLY A 171 84.83 56.15 -6.15
N TRP A 172 84.22 57.05 -6.93
CA TRP A 172 84.96 58.00 -7.78
C TRP A 172 85.78 59.01 -6.95
N MET A 173 85.21 59.60 -5.90
CA MET A 173 85.90 60.52 -4.99
C MET A 173 87.05 59.84 -4.24
N PHE A 174 86.87 58.60 -3.76
CA PHE A 174 87.96 57.85 -3.13
C PHE A 174 89.08 57.56 -4.14
N GLY A 175 88.74 57.26 -5.39
CA GLY A 175 89.73 57.10 -6.45
C GLY A 175 90.59 58.35 -6.68
N THR A 176 89.99 59.54 -6.72
CA THR A 176 90.73 60.80 -6.87
C THR A 176 91.59 61.11 -5.64
N ILE A 177 91.04 60.91 -4.43
CA ILE A 177 91.77 61.09 -3.17
C ILE A 177 92.98 60.13 -3.10
N ILE A 178 92.81 58.85 -3.44
CA ILE A 178 93.90 57.86 -3.45
C ILE A 178 94.97 58.28 -4.46
N THR A 179 94.59 58.64 -5.69
CA THR A 179 95.54 59.03 -6.74
C THR A 179 96.36 60.25 -6.33
N LEU A 180 95.72 61.26 -5.72
CA LEU A 180 96.39 62.47 -5.23
C LEU A 180 97.37 62.13 -4.10
N ASN A 181 96.96 61.33 -3.12
CA ASN A 181 97.83 60.93 -2.00
C ASN A 181 99.04 60.09 -2.46
N VAL A 182 98.84 59.15 -3.39
CA VAL A 182 99.94 58.36 -3.98
C VAL A 182 100.90 59.27 -4.74
N GLY A 183 100.39 60.23 -5.52
CA GLY A 183 101.21 61.22 -6.24
C GLY A 183 102.08 62.06 -5.30
N ILE A 184 101.49 62.61 -4.22
CA ILE A 184 102.24 63.37 -3.19
C ILE A 184 103.30 62.50 -2.51
N PHE A 185 102.98 61.24 -2.21
CA PHE A 185 103.95 60.32 -1.59
C PHE A 185 105.15 60.03 -2.51
N LEU A 186 104.91 59.80 -3.81
CA LEU A 186 105.96 59.58 -4.81
C LEU A 186 106.85 60.82 -5.01
N THR A 187 106.28 62.03 -5.01
CA THR A 187 107.08 63.27 -5.12
C THR A 187 107.93 63.50 -3.88
N LEU A 188 107.37 63.30 -2.68
CA LEU A 188 108.11 63.42 -1.42
C LEU A 188 109.24 62.39 -1.31
N THR A 189 108.99 61.13 -1.65
CA THR A 189 110.04 60.09 -1.65
C THR A 189 111.16 60.41 -2.64
N SER A 190 110.83 60.96 -3.81
CA SER A 190 111.82 61.44 -4.78
C SER A 190 112.66 62.60 -4.25
N ILE A 191 112.05 63.56 -3.56
CA ILE A 191 112.76 64.68 -2.91
C ILE A 191 113.71 64.16 -1.83
N VAL A 192 113.24 63.26 -0.96
CA VAL A 192 114.05 62.65 0.10
C VAL A 192 115.23 61.87 -0.49
N TYR A 193 114.99 61.06 -1.53
CA TYR A 193 116.04 60.33 -2.23
C TYR A 193 117.09 61.28 -2.85
N SER A 194 116.65 62.38 -3.47
CA SER A 194 117.56 63.40 -4.01
C SER A 194 118.37 64.14 -2.94
N LEU A 195 117.83 64.29 -1.72
CA LEU A 195 118.55 64.90 -0.60
C LEU A 195 119.57 63.93 0.02
N LEU A 196 119.30 62.63 0.00
CA LEU A 196 120.17 61.59 0.59
C LEU A 196 121.30 61.13 -0.35
N ASN A 197 121.16 61.24 -1.67
CA ASN A 197 122.17 60.86 -2.66
C ASN A 197 123.10 62.03 -3.11
N LYS A 198 123.11 63.14 -2.36
CA LYS A 198 124.12 64.20 -2.47
C LYS A 198 125.22 63.97 -1.43
#